data_AF-A0A6I9HH48-F1
#
_entry.id   AF-A0A6I9HH48-F1
#
_cell.length_a   1.000
_cell.length_b   1.000
_cell.length_c   1.000
_cell.angle_alpha   90.00
_cell.angle_beta   90.00
_cell.angle_gamma   90.00
#
_symmetry.space_group_name_H-M   'P 1'
#
loop_
_entity.id
_entity.type
_entity.pdbx_description
1 polymer ?
#
loop_
_entity_poly.entity_id
_entity_poly.type
_entity_poly.pdbx_seq_one_letter_code
_entity_poly.pdbx_strand_id
1 'polypeptide(L)'
;MDQALDVAKEALEKGEVPVGCLLVYNGEVIGRGRNEVNETKNATRHAEMVAIDQVLEWCKQHKRDYREVFPQLVLYVTVEPCIMCAAALRLMKIPRVVYGCRNERFGGCGSVLSISSDDMVDSGDPFECSSGYRAEEAVELLKAFYRQENPNAPKSKVRKKDRRQ
;
A
#
# COMPACT_ATOMS: atom_id res chain seq x y z
N MET A 1 -8.07 2.33 10.12
CA MET A 1 -8.24 2.46 8.66
C MET A 1 -8.46 3.92 8.26
N ASP A 2 -9.26 4.68 8.98
CA ASP A 2 -9.55 6.11 8.69
C ASP A 2 -8.30 6.95 8.46
N GLN A 3 -7.33 6.90 9.37
CA GLN A 3 -6.06 7.61 9.23
C GLN A 3 -5.24 7.12 8.01
N ALA A 4 -5.34 5.85 7.61
CA ALA A 4 -4.66 5.35 6.41
C ALA A 4 -5.31 5.90 5.12
N LEU A 5 -6.62 6.15 5.13
CA LEU A 5 -7.30 6.86 4.04
C LEU A 5 -6.88 8.33 3.98
N ASP A 6 -6.62 8.98 5.11
CA ASP A 6 -6.08 10.35 5.10
C ASP A 6 -4.66 10.38 4.49
N VAL A 7 -3.82 9.41 4.81
CA VAL A 7 -2.51 9.21 4.16
C VAL A 7 -2.65 8.95 2.65
N ALA A 8 -3.68 8.19 2.23
CA ALA A 8 -3.96 7.93 0.83
C ALA A 8 -4.42 9.20 0.08
N LYS A 9 -5.18 10.09 0.74
CA LYS A 9 -5.56 11.39 0.18
C LYS A 9 -4.32 12.28 -0.02
N GLU A 10 -3.35 12.25 0.90
CA GLU A 10 -2.08 12.97 0.70
C GLU A 10 -1.31 12.46 -0.52
N ALA A 11 -1.31 11.16 -0.80
CA ALA A 11 -0.76 10.63 -2.05
C ALA A 11 -1.52 11.20 -3.27
N LEU A 12 -2.86 11.19 -3.23
CA LEU A 12 -3.69 11.73 -4.32
C LEU A 12 -3.38 13.21 -4.61
N GLU A 13 -3.27 14.03 -3.57
CA GLU A 13 -2.98 15.46 -3.67
C GLU A 13 -1.60 15.73 -4.30
N LYS A 14 -0.64 14.81 -4.12
CA LYS A 14 0.67 14.87 -4.77
C LYS A 14 0.71 14.23 -6.16
N GLY A 15 -0.42 13.80 -6.71
CA GLY A 15 -0.48 13.12 -8.01
C GLY A 15 0.12 11.72 -7.99
N GLU A 16 0.13 11.05 -6.83
CA GLU A 16 0.53 9.66 -6.66
C GLU A 16 -0.70 8.74 -6.63
N VAL A 17 -0.49 7.45 -6.92
CA VAL A 17 -1.54 6.45 -6.72
C VAL A 17 -1.98 6.49 -5.25
N PRO A 18 -3.29 6.64 -4.94
CA PRO A 18 -3.76 6.95 -3.59
C PRO A 18 -3.80 5.71 -2.69
N VAL A 19 -2.61 5.21 -2.37
CA VAL A 19 -2.38 4.13 -1.41
C VAL A 19 -1.72 4.74 -0.18
N GLY A 20 -2.32 4.49 0.98
CA GLY A 20 -1.81 4.92 2.27
C GLY A 20 -1.85 3.76 3.26
N CYS A 21 -0.89 3.73 4.17
CA CYS A 21 -0.79 2.70 5.18
C CYS A 21 -0.20 3.19 6.50
N LEU A 22 -0.45 2.41 7.54
CA LEU A 22 0.05 2.62 8.90
C LEU A 22 0.57 1.29 9.48
N LEU A 23 1.74 1.32 10.08
CA LEU A 23 2.26 0.25 10.94
C LEU A 23 2.05 0.63 12.40
N VAL A 24 1.28 -0.20 13.10
CA VAL A 24 0.85 0.03 14.47
C VAL A 24 1.57 -0.93 15.42
N TYR A 25 2.23 -0.38 16.43
CA TYR A 25 2.90 -1.09 17.52
C TYR A 25 2.20 -0.75 18.85
N ASN A 26 1.64 -1.74 19.54
CA ASN A 26 0.98 -1.54 20.84
C ASN A 26 -0.07 -0.41 20.86
N GLY A 27 -0.83 -0.25 19.77
CA GLY A 27 -1.86 0.79 19.63
C GLY A 27 -1.34 2.14 19.17
N GLU A 28 -0.02 2.31 19.01
CA GLU A 28 0.62 3.53 18.51
C GLU A 28 1.06 3.37 17.05
N VAL A 29 0.85 4.40 16.24
CA VAL A 29 1.37 4.44 14.86
C VAL A 29 2.85 4.79 14.91
N ILE A 30 3.71 3.86 14.50
CA ILE A 30 5.16 4.09 14.43
C ILE A 30 5.71 4.08 13.00
N GLY A 31 4.86 3.81 12.00
CA GLY A 31 5.17 3.98 10.59
C GLY A 31 3.96 4.47 9.81
N ARG A 32 4.13 5.48 8.97
CA ARG A 32 3.08 6.12 8.17
C ARG A 32 3.57 6.29 6.73
N GLY A 33 3.06 5.45 5.83
CA GLY A 33 3.56 5.42 4.45
C GLY A 33 2.48 5.71 3.43
N ARG A 34 2.83 6.48 2.39
CA ARG A 34 2.01 6.70 1.20
C ARG A 34 2.81 6.34 -0.05
N ASN A 35 2.16 6.16 -1.19
CA ASN A 35 2.89 5.96 -2.44
C ASN A 35 3.73 7.21 -2.78
N GLU A 36 5.00 7.01 -3.13
CA GLU A 36 5.97 8.07 -3.41
C GLU A 36 6.81 7.77 -4.67
N VAL A 37 6.30 6.89 -5.54
CA VAL A 37 7.01 6.40 -6.73
C VAL A 37 7.43 7.52 -7.67
N ASN A 38 6.53 8.47 -7.97
CA ASN A 38 6.82 9.60 -8.84
C ASN A 38 7.74 10.61 -8.14
N GLU A 39 7.44 10.96 -6.88
CA GLU A 39 8.20 11.94 -6.09
C GLU A 39 9.66 11.53 -5.94
N THR A 40 9.91 10.25 -5.67
CA THR A 40 11.26 9.69 -5.44
C THR A 40 11.92 9.16 -6.71
N LYS A 41 11.18 9.06 -7.82
CA LYS A 41 11.60 8.39 -9.06
C LYS A 41 12.09 6.95 -8.83
N ASN A 42 11.49 6.26 -7.87
CA ASN A 42 11.84 4.91 -7.50
C ASN A 42 10.58 4.04 -7.45
N ALA A 43 10.53 3.06 -8.35
CA ALA A 43 9.40 2.15 -8.51
C ALA A 43 9.08 1.31 -7.27
N THR A 44 9.99 1.18 -6.31
CA THR A 44 9.76 0.40 -5.09
C THR A 44 9.14 1.22 -3.95
N ARG A 45 8.97 2.55 -4.11
CA ARG A 45 8.47 3.45 -3.05
C ARG A 45 6.95 3.42 -2.92
N HIS A 46 6.42 2.22 -2.72
CA HIS A 46 5.03 2.00 -2.33
C HIS A 46 4.84 2.34 -0.84
N ALA A 47 3.57 2.55 -0.46
CA ALA A 47 3.19 2.94 0.89
C ALA A 47 3.81 2.03 1.97
N GLU A 48 3.76 0.73 1.78
CA GLU A 48 4.25 -0.26 2.75
C GLU A 48 5.76 -0.17 2.94
N MET A 49 6.51 0.04 1.85
CA MET A 49 7.97 0.19 1.89
C MET A 49 8.37 1.48 2.62
N VAL A 50 7.62 2.58 2.37
CA VAL A 50 7.83 3.85 3.08
C VAL A 50 7.55 3.70 4.58
N ALA A 51 6.49 2.97 4.95
CA ALA A 51 6.16 2.73 6.36
C ALA A 51 7.22 1.85 7.05
N ILE A 52 7.73 0.81 6.39
CA ILE A 52 8.80 -0.05 6.91
C ILE A 52 10.05 0.79 7.23
N ASP A 53 10.46 1.70 6.35
CA ASP A 53 11.62 2.57 6.61
C ASP A 53 11.42 3.44 7.85
N GLN A 54 10.21 3.98 8.03
CA GLN A 54 9.91 4.80 9.21
C GLN A 54 9.96 3.97 10.50
N VAL A 55 9.51 2.72 10.47
CA VAL A 55 9.66 1.81 11.62
C VAL A 55 11.13 1.52 11.91
N LEU A 56 11.95 1.30 10.89
CA LEU A 56 13.39 1.08 11.07
C LEU A 56 14.07 2.29 11.71
N GLU A 57 13.74 3.49 11.26
CA GLU A 57 14.25 4.74 11.84
C GLU A 57 13.72 4.94 13.27
N TRP A 58 12.45 4.66 13.54
CA TRP A 58 11.89 4.68 14.90
C TRP A 58 12.63 3.71 15.83
N CYS A 59 12.91 2.48 15.38
CA CYS A 59 13.67 1.50 16.16
C CYS A 59 15.06 2.01 16.49
N LYS A 60 15.75 2.62 15.52
CA LYS A 60 17.08 3.21 15.71
C LYS A 60 17.06 4.34 16.74
N GLN A 61 16.08 5.24 16.65
CA GLN A 61 15.93 6.37 17.57
C GLN A 61 15.66 5.90 19.01
N HIS A 62 14.86 4.83 19.17
CA HIS A 62 14.49 4.26 20.46
C HIS A 62 15.43 3.14 20.94
N LYS A 63 16.52 2.87 20.22
CA LYS A 63 17.50 1.80 20.51
C LYS A 63 16.84 0.42 20.71
N ARG A 64 15.86 0.10 19.85
CA ARG A 64 15.18 -1.20 19.81
C ARG A 64 15.72 -2.05 18.67
N ASP A 65 15.78 -3.37 18.86
CA ASP A 65 16.02 -4.29 17.75
C ASP A 65 14.75 -4.38 16.90
N TYR A 66 14.85 -4.01 15.62
CA TYR A 66 13.73 -4.08 14.70
C TYR A 66 13.17 -5.51 14.58
N ARG A 67 14.02 -6.53 14.73
CA ARG A 67 13.62 -7.94 14.64
C ARG A 67 12.66 -8.36 15.75
N GLU A 68 12.67 -7.63 16.87
CA GLU A 68 11.72 -7.83 17.97
C GLU A 68 10.45 -6.98 17.79
N VAL A 69 10.56 -5.82 17.12
CA VAL A 69 9.45 -4.88 16.92
C VAL A 69 8.51 -5.33 15.80
N PHE A 70 9.04 -5.67 14.63
CA PHE A 70 8.21 -6.00 13.46
C PHE A 70 7.22 -7.17 13.69
N PRO A 71 7.57 -8.26 14.40
CA PRO A 71 6.64 -9.34 14.73
C PRO A 71 5.46 -8.93 15.63
N GLN A 72 5.48 -7.72 16.19
CA GLN A 72 4.41 -7.18 17.05
C GLN A 72 3.55 -6.14 16.32
N LEU A 73 3.81 -5.89 15.03
CA LEU A 73 3.10 -4.88 14.25
C LEU A 73 1.82 -5.41 13.61
N VAL A 74 0.90 -4.49 13.38
CA VAL A 74 -0.22 -4.69 12.46
C VAL A 74 -0.15 -3.63 11.38
N LEU A 75 -0.20 -4.05 10.11
CA LEU A 75 -0.33 -3.13 8.98
C LEU A 75 -1.81 -2.83 8.72
N TYR A 76 -2.15 -1.57 8.54
CA TYR A 76 -3.41 -1.11 7.97
C TYR A 76 -3.13 -0.42 6.66
N VAL A 77 -3.69 -0.89 5.54
CA VAL A 77 -3.42 -0.32 4.20
C VAL A 77 -4.70 -0.17 3.39
N THR A 78 -4.85 0.90 2.61
CA THR A 78 -6.12 1.16 1.90
C THR A 78 -6.40 0.18 0.76
N VAL A 79 -5.34 -0.35 0.14
CA VAL A 79 -5.42 -1.29 -0.99
C VAL A 79 -4.61 -2.54 -0.64
N GLU A 80 -5.09 -3.71 -1.05
CA GLU A 80 -4.37 -4.97 -0.88
C GLU A 80 -2.90 -4.85 -1.35
N PRO A 81 -1.92 -5.26 -0.51
CA PRO A 81 -0.51 -5.21 -0.87
C PRO A 81 -0.24 -5.91 -2.19
N CYS A 82 0.61 -5.30 -3.01
CA CYS A 82 1.06 -5.98 -4.23
C CYS A 82 2.01 -7.14 -3.88
N ILE A 83 2.32 -8.00 -4.86
CA ILE A 83 3.25 -9.14 -4.70
C ILE A 83 4.57 -8.73 -4.02
N MET A 84 5.17 -7.61 -4.45
CA MET A 84 6.42 -7.09 -3.87
C MET A 84 6.24 -6.71 -2.40
N CYS A 85 5.21 -5.93 -2.07
CA CYS A 85 4.96 -5.48 -0.70
C CYS A 85 4.62 -6.69 0.18
N ALA A 86 3.79 -7.62 -0.27
CA ALA A 86 3.46 -8.84 0.45
C ALA A 86 4.72 -9.66 0.78
N ALA A 87 5.65 -9.83 -0.17
CA ALA A 87 6.92 -10.52 0.08
C ALA A 87 7.78 -9.78 1.11
N ALA A 88 7.85 -8.44 1.03
CA ALA A 88 8.58 -7.63 2.02
C ALA A 88 7.99 -7.79 3.44
N LEU A 89 6.65 -7.81 3.58
CA LEU A 89 5.99 -7.99 4.86
C LEU A 89 6.31 -9.35 5.51
N ARG A 90 6.41 -10.42 4.71
CA ARG A 90 6.86 -11.74 5.20
C ARG A 90 8.30 -11.73 5.69
N LEU A 91 9.19 -11.10 4.93
CA LEU A 91 10.61 -10.98 5.29
C LEU A 91 10.79 -10.19 6.58
N MET A 92 9.93 -9.19 6.80
CA MET A 92 9.88 -8.43 8.05
C MET A 92 9.12 -9.15 9.17
N LYS A 93 8.49 -10.30 8.90
CA LYS A 93 7.71 -11.10 9.86
C LYS A 93 6.53 -10.35 10.48
N ILE A 94 5.88 -9.47 9.72
CA ILE A 94 4.66 -8.80 10.19
C ILE A 94 3.53 -9.84 10.23
N PRO A 95 2.90 -10.12 11.38
CA PRO A 95 1.97 -11.24 11.52
C PRO A 95 0.58 -10.97 10.92
N ARG A 96 0.20 -9.69 10.75
CA ARG A 96 -1.17 -9.33 10.37
C ARG A 96 -1.24 -8.09 9.49
N VAL A 97 -2.05 -8.20 8.44
CA VAL A 97 -2.38 -7.13 7.50
C VAL A 97 -3.89 -6.96 7.42
N VAL A 98 -4.33 -5.72 7.63
CA VAL A 98 -5.71 -5.29 7.45
C VAL A 98 -5.77 -4.37 6.24
N TYR A 99 -6.58 -4.70 5.23
CA TYR A 99 -6.70 -3.87 4.05
C TYR A 99 -8.13 -3.53 3.64
N GLY A 100 -8.26 -2.43 2.90
CA GLY A 100 -9.52 -1.97 2.36
C GLY A 100 -9.95 -2.77 1.14
N CYS A 101 -9.70 -2.24 -0.06
CA CYS A 101 -10.12 -2.88 -1.29
C CYS A 101 -9.08 -3.86 -1.84
N ARG A 102 -9.54 -4.79 -2.68
CA ARG A 102 -8.67 -5.75 -3.38
C ARG A 102 -7.82 -5.06 -4.45
N ASN A 103 -6.70 -5.67 -4.78
CA ASN A 103 -5.81 -5.26 -5.87
C ASN A 103 -5.89 -6.28 -7.00
N GLU A 104 -6.83 -6.07 -7.92
CA GLU A 104 -7.17 -7.02 -8.98
C GLU A 104 -6.05 -7.26 -9.99
N ARG A 105 -5.07 -6.35 -10.08
CA ARG A 105 -4.00 -6.41 -11.08
C ARG A 105 -2.69 -6.96 -10.52
N PHE A 106 -2.40 -6.71 -9.25
CA PHE A 106 -1.09 -6.99 -8.67
C PHE A 106 -1.14 -7.56 -7.25
N GLY A 107 -2.32 -7.89 -6.72
CA GLY A 107 -2.52 -8.29 -5.32
C GLY A 107 -1.76 -9.56 -4.95
N GLY A 108 -0.96 -9.45 -3.90
CA GLY A 108 -0.15 -10.54 -3.33
C GLY A 108 -0.80 -11.23 -2.14
N CYS A 109 -2.03 -10.89 -1.77
CA CYS A 109 -2.74 -11.45 -0.63
C CYS A 109 -3.97 -12.26 -1.06
N GLY A 110 -3.96 -12.79 -2.29
CA GLY A 110 -4.98 -13.69 -2.83
C GLY A 110 -5.76 -13.15 -4.03
N SER A 111 -5.59 -11.89 -4.47
CA SER A 111 -6.22 -11.43 -5.72
C SER A 111 -5.51 -11.90 -6.98
N VAL A 112 -4.19 -11.94 -7.00
CA VAL A 112 -3.40 -12.48 -8.12
C VAL A 112 -2.56 -13.65 -7.64
N LEU A 113 -1.76 -13.45 -6.59
CA LEU A 113 -0.99 -14.49 -5.92
C LEU A 113 -1.29 -14.48 -4.42
N SER A 114 -1.07 -15.61 -3.76
CA SER A 114 -1.29 -15.80 -2.34
C SER A 114 0.01 -15.77 -1.55
N ILE A 115 0.89 -14.78 -1.84
CA ILE A 115 2.18 -14.60 -1.15
C ILE A 115 1.99 -14.60 0.36
N SER A 116 0.92 -13.99 0.88
CA SER A 116 0.61 -13.96 2.32
C SER A 116 0.50 -15.34 3.00
N SER A 117 0.08 -16.37 2.28
CA SER A 117 -0.27 -17.69 2.87
C SER A 117 0.44 -18.88 2.24
N ASP A 118 0.97 -18.75 1.03
CA ASP A 118 1.64 -19.85 0.33
C ASP A 118 2.87 -20.32 1.13
N ASP A 119 3.06 -21.64 1.13
CA ASP A 119 4.25 -22.27 1.72
C ASP A 119 5.42 -22.11 0.74
N MET A 120 6.41 -21.31 1.14
CA MET A 120 7.53 -20.90 0.31
C MET A 120 8.82 -21.05 1.10
N VAL A 121 9.77 -21.79 0.54
CA VAL A 121 11.09 -22.01 1.15
C VAL A 121 11.85 -20.68 1.21
N ASP A 122 12.50 -20.41 2.36
CA ASP A 122 13.38 -19.26 2.60
C ASP A 122 12.77 -17.87 2.31
N SER A 123 11.43 -17.73 2.39
CA SER A 123 10.71 -16.51 1.97
C SER A 123 9.99 -15.77 3.12
N GLY A 124 10.47 -15.96 4.35
CA GLY A 124 9.88 -15.37 5.56
C GLY A 124 8.56 -16.03 5.99
N ASP A 125 7.91 -15.45 7.01
CA ASP A 125 6.78 -16.08 7.70
C ASP A 125 5.44 -15.64 7.04
N PRO A 126 4.44 -16.55 6.91
CA PRO A 126 3.12 -16.18 6.43
C PRO A 126 2.41 -15.26 7.42
N PHE A 127 1.39 -14.55 6.95
CA PHE A 127 0.64 -13.58 7.76
C PHE A 127 -0.87 -13.63 7.51
N GLU A 128 -1.64 -13.22 8.52
CA GLU A 128 -3.09 -13.15 8.45
C GLU A 128 -3.54 -11.90 7.68
N CYS A 129 -4.53 -12.08 6.80
CA CYS A 129 -5.15 -11.01 6.04
C CYS A 129 -6.61 -10.79 6.49
N SER A 130 -6.95 -9.57 6.87
CA SER A 130 -8.35 -9.15 7.06
C SER A 130 -8.71 -8.08 6.02
N SER A 131 -9.69 -8.35 5.16
CA SER A 131 -10.04 -7.49 4.01
C SER A 131 -11.37 -6.76 4.18
N GLY A 132 -11.63 -5.76 3.33
CA GLY A 132 -12.95 -5.11 3.21
C GLY A 132 -13.14 -3.85 4.07
N TYR A 133 -12.14 -3.44 4.84
CA TYR A 133 -12.27 -2.30 5.76
C TYR A 133 -12.27 -0.97 5.01
N ARG A 134 -13.41 -0.26 4.97
CA ARG A 134 -13.57 0.99 4.21
C ARG A 134 -13.18 0.82 2.73
N ALA A 135 -13.53 -0.35 2.17
CA ALA A 135 -13.14 -0.73 0.82
C ALA A 135 -13.77 0.18 -0.24
N GLU A 136 -15.01 0.62 -0.04
CA GLU A 136 -15.70 1.52 -0.96
C GLU A 136 -14.95 2.85 -1.09
N GLU A 137 -14.53 3.44 0.04
CA GLU A 137 -13.78 4.68 0.05
C GLU A 137 -12.40 4.54 -0.59
N ALA A 138 -11.71 3.42 -0.36
CA ALA A 138 -10.44 3.12 -1.01
C ALA A 138 -10.60 3.00 -2.54
N VAL A 139 -11.65 2.32 -3.00
CA VAL A 139 -11.99 2.22 -4.43
C VAL A 139 -12.32 3.60 -5.02
N GLU A 140 -13.08 4.43 -4.32
CA GLU A 140 -13.41 5.77 -4.82
C GLU A 140 -12.17 6.67 -4.95
N LEU A 141 -11.19 6.56 -4.04
CA LEU A 141 -9.90 7.24 -4.21
C LEU A 141 -9.16 6.76 -5.46
N LEU A 142 -9.05 5.45 -5.68
CA LEU A 142 -8.42 4.90 -6.88
C LEU A 142 -9.12 5.38 -8.16
N LYS A 143 -10.46 5.38 -8.18
CA LYS A 143 -11.25 5.92 -9.31
C LYS A 143 -10.98 7.40 -9.51
N ALA A 144 -10.90 8.19 -8.43
CA ALA A 144 -10.60 9.62 -8.51
C ALA A 144 -9.22 9.86 -9.16
N PHE A 145 -8.21 9.06 -8.81
CA PHE A 145 -6.89 9.12 -9.45
C PHE A 145 -6.95 8.78 -10.94
N TYR A 146 -7.58 7.68 -11.34
CA TYR A 146 -7.63 7.29 -12.76
C TYR A 146 -8.56 8.14 -13.63
N ARG A 147 -9.51 8.87 -13.04
CA ARG A 147 -10.30 9.90 -13.75
C ARG A 147 -9.46 11.12 -14.10
N GLN A 148 -8.37 11.40 -13.38
CA GLN A 148 -7.46 12.46 -13.74
C GLN A 148 -6.76 12.06 -15.04
N GLU A 149 -6.96 12.82 -16.11
CA GLU A 149 -6.25 12.59 -17.36
C GLU A 149 -4.75 12.75 -17.09
N ASN A 150 -3.94 11.82 -17.59
CA ASN A 150 -2.50 11.95 -17.51
C ASN A 150 -2.08 13.21 -18.31
N PRO A 151 -1.58 14.28 -17.67
CA PRO A 151 -1.23 15.52 -18.36
C PRO A 151 -0.07 15.33 -19.35
N ASN A 152 0.72 14.26 -19.17
CA ASN A 152 1.82 13.89 -20.05
C ASN A 152 1.38 12.93 -21.16
N ALA A 153 0.12 12.44 -21.14
CA ALA A 153 -0.37 11.66 -22.25
C ALA A 153 -0.44 12.53 -23.51
N PRO A 154 0.09 12.05 -24.66
CA PRO A 154 -0.05 12.78 -25.90
C PRO A 154 -1.54 13.00 -26.17
N LYS A 155 -1.93 14.24 -26.49
CA LYS A 155 -3.32 14.59 -26.81
C LYS A 155 -3.84 13.57 -27.82
N SER A 156 -4.89 12.85 -27.45
CA SER A 156 -5.41 11.78 -28.30
C SER A 156 -5.75 12.36 -29.67
N LYS A 157 -5.13 11.86 -30.74
CA LYS A 157 -5.46 12.25 -32.13
C LYS A 157 -6.82 11.72 -32.59
N VAL A 158 -7.52 10.97 -31.74
CA VAL A 158 -8.84 10.44 -32.03
C VAL A 158 -9.82 11.60 -32.09
N ARG A 159 -10.26 11.97 -33.30
CA ARG A 159 -11.39 12.87 -33.51
C ARG A 159 -12.57 12.32 -32.72
N LYS A 160 -13.06 13.05 -31.72
CA LYS A 160 -14.40 12.82 -31.15
C LYS A 160 -15.36 12.81 -32.35
N LYS A 161 -15.94 11.64 -32.66
CA LYS A 161 -17.06 11.59 -33.60
C LYS A 161 -18.16 12.41 -32.94
N ASP A 162 -18.45 13.59 -33.49
CA ASP A 162 -19.67 14.30 -33.19
C ASP A 162 -20.81 13.29 -33.36
N ARG A 163 -21.49 12.98 -32.25
CA ARG A 163 -22.77 12.28 -32.31
C ARG A 163 -23.70 13.21 -33.08
N ARG A 164 -23.86 12.94 -34.37
CA ARG A 164 -24.89 13.57 -35.19
C ARG A 164 -26.25 13.27 -34.53
N GLN A 165 -27.03 14.33 -34.42
CA GLN A 165 -28.38 14.42 -33.85
C GLN A 165 -29.31 13.34 -34.42
#